data_AF-A0A1R1XJ85-F1
#
_entry.id   AF-A0A1R1XJ85-F1
#
_cell.length_a   1.000
_cell.length_b   1.000
_cell.length_c   1.000
_cell.angle_alpha   90.00
_cell.angle_beta   90.00
_cell.angle_gamma   90.00
#
_symmetry.space_group_name_H-M   'P 1'
#
loop_
_entity.id
_entity.type
_entity.pdbx_description
1 polymer ?
#
loop_
_entity_poly.entity_id
_entity_poly.type
_entity_poly.pdbx_seq_one_letter_code
_entity_poly.pdbx_strand_id
1 'polypeptide(L)'
;MSGGKLLLKTCLTTSYTGIILCPVVAYKVIKEKVKFNLCPKPYENNSQWTVNRLMRFIKDNKKPLSVESIMRYIQSISDLIRRGPDTPIP
;
A
#
# COMPACT_ATOMS: atom_id res chain seq x y z
N MET A 1 27.43 7.88 -5.06
CA MET A 1 26.01 8.04 -5.45
C MET A 1 25.37 6.66 -5.47
N SER A 2 24.84 6.21 -4.35
CA SER A 2 24.35 4.83 -4.21
C SER A 2 22.85 4.80 -4.49
N GLY A 3 22.48 4.41 -5.71
CA GLY A 3 21.10 4.18 -6.10
C GLY A 3 20.55 2.99 -5.30
N GLY A 4 19.61 3.27 -4.39
CA GLY A 4 18.88 2.24 -3.66
C GLY A 4 18.11 1.37 -4.65
N LYS A 5 18.61 0.17 -4.92
CA LYS A 5 17.90 -0.87 -5.67
C LYS A 5 16.68 -1.25 -4.84
N LEU A 6 15.49 -0.96 -5.34
CA LEU A 6 14.25 -1.52 -4.80
C LEU A 6 14.36 -3.04 -4.88
N LEU A 7 14.65 -3.67 -3.74
CA LEU A 7 14.56 -5.11 -3.56
C LEU A 7 13.08 -5.49 -3.44
N LEU A 8 12.33 -5.25 -4.51
CA LEU A 8 11.11 -6.00 -4.74
C LEU A 8 11.59 -7.41 -5.08
N LYS A 9 11.66 -8.31 -4.09
CA LYS A 9 11.79 -9.74 -4.39
C LYS A 9 10.65 -10.06 -5.34
N THR A 10 10.99 -10.32 -6.60
CA THR A 10 10.12 -11.00 -7.55
C THR A 10 9.91 -12.40 -7.01
N CYS A 11 9.02 -12.53 -6.02
CA CYS A 11 8.34 -13.79 -5.82
C CYS A 11 7.62 -14.04 -7.15
N LEU A 12 8.11 -15.02 -7.90
CA LEU A 12 7.31 -15.78 -8.86
C LEU A 12 6.14 -16.36 -8.07
N THR A 13 5.16 -15.51 -7.80
CA THR A 13 3.84 -15.92 -7.39
C THR A 13 3.25 -16.42 -8.69
N THR A 14 3.13 -17.74 -8.80
CA THR A 14 2.26 -18.39 -9.78
C THR A 14 1.06 -17.49 -9.96
N SER A 15 0.87 -17.00 -11.19
CA SER A 15 -0.09 -15.96 -11.51
C SER A 15 -1.47 -16.42 -11.05
N TYR A 16 -1.85 -16.05 -9.83
CA TYR A 16 -3.21 -16.13 -9.41
C TYR A 16 -3.95 -15.20 -10.36
N THR A 17 -4.95 -15.76 -11.03
CA THR A 17 -5.63 -15.27 -12.24
C THR A 17 -6.43 -13.97 -12.02
N GLY A 18 -6.11 -13.19 -10.99
CA GLY A 18 -6.66 -11.89 -10.71
C GLY A 18 -5.61 -10.81 -10.91
N ILE A 19 -5.62 -10.16 -12.09
CA ILE A 19 -4.91 -8.88 -12.34
C ILE A 19 -5.13 -7.87 -11.19
N ILE A 20 -6.30 -7.97 -10.53
CA ILE A 20 -6.73 -7.18 -9.36
C ILE A 20 -5.81 -7.37 -8.14
N LEU A 21 -5.24 -8.55 -7.93
CA LEU A 21 -4.40 -8.87 -6.76
C LEU A 21 -2.91 -8.70 -7.04
N CYS A 22 -2.51 -8.31 -8.25
CA CYS A 22 -1.10 -8.10 -8.58
C CYS A 22 -0.58 -6.82 -7.91
N PRO A 23 0.38 -6.89 -6.97
CA PRO A 23 0.89 -5.70 -6.27
C PRO A 23 1.51 -4.68 -7.22
N VAL A 24 2.12 -5.14 -8.33
CA VAL A 24 2.73 -4.27 -9.34
C VAL A 24 1.67 -3.46 -10.09
N VAL A 25 0.55 -4.09 -10.47
CA VAL A 25 -0.55 -3.41 -11.16
C VAL A 25 -1.25 -2.45 -10.20
N ALA A 26 -1.55 -2.91 -8.98
CA ALA A 26 -2.16 -2.09 -7.94
C ALA A 26 -1.30 -0.85 -7.64
N TYR A 27 0.03 -1.02 -7.51
CA TYR A 27 0.95 0.09 -7.27
C TYR A 27 0.96 1.10 -8.42
N LYS A 28 0.93 0.66 -9.70
CA LYS A 28 0.84 1.56 -10.86
C LYS A 28 -0.44 2.40 -10.82
N VAL A 29 -1.60 1.77 -10.61
CA VAL A 29 -2.90 2.44 -10.51
C VAL A 29 -2.92 3.42 -9.35
N ILE A 30 -2.40 3.01 -8.18
CA ILE A 30 -2.26 3.90 -7.03
C ILE A 30 -1.41 5.11 -7.44
N LYS A 31 -0.20 4.89 -7.97
CA LYS A 31 0.73 5.96 -8.37
C LYS A 31 0.10 6.96 -9.34
N GLU A 32 -0.66 6.50 -10.32
CA GLU A 32 -1.40 7.37 -11.26
C GLU A 32 -2.46 8.21 -10.54
N LYS A 33 -3.19 7.62 -9.59
CA LYS A 33 -4.21 8.33 -8.79
C LYS A 33 -3.61 9.32 -7.78
N VAL A 34 -2.50 8.97 -7.13
CA VAL A 34 -1.83 9.87 -6.14
C VAL A 34 -0.97 10.94 -6.82
N LYS A 35 -0.67 10.83 -8.12
CA LYS A 35 0.13 11.82 -8.87
C LYS A 35 -0.40 13.25 -8.72
N PHE A 36 -1.71 13.39 -8.56
CA PHE A 36 -2.39 14.70 -8.48
C PHE A 36 -2.66 15.16 -7.04
N ASN A 37 -2.63 14.26 -6.06
CA ASN A 37 -2.96 14.57 -4.67
C ASN A 37 -1.88 14.02 -3.75
N LEU A 38 -0.86 14.82 -3.44
CA LEU A 38 0.19 14.41 -2.51
C LEU A 38 -0.26 14.66 -1.05
N CYS A 39 0.19 13.80 -0.13
CA CYS A 39 0.06 14.01 1.32
C CYS A 39 1.46 14.14 1.93
N PRO A 40 2.14 15.29 1.75
CA PRO A 40 3.45 15.52 2.31
C PRO A 40 3.37 15.61 3.83
N LYS A 41 4.23 14.87 4.53
CA LYS A 41 4.43 14.98 5.97
C LYS A 41 5.92 15.03 6.28
N PRO A 42 6.33 15.80 7.31
CA PRO A 42 7.68 15.69 7.84
C PRO A 42 7.94 14.25 8.26
N TYR A 43 9.13 13.75 7.99
CA TYR A 43 9.55 12.47 8.52
C TYR A 43 9.74 12.59 10.04
N GLU A 44 9.23 11.60 10.79
CA GLU A 44 9.18 11.68 12.25
C GLU A 44 10.56 11.83 12.89
N ASN A 45 11.59 11.23 12.28
CA ASN A 45 12.96 11.26 12.82
C ASN A 45 13.86 12.32 12.16
N ASN A 46 13.37 13.00 11.12
CA ASN A 46 14.10 14.09 10.47
C ASN A 46 13.12 15.05 9.79
N SER A 47 12.83 16.16 10.47
CA SER A 47 11.90 17.17 9.97
C SER A 47 12.38 17.88 8.70
N GLN A 48 13.66 17.76 8.32
CA GLN A 48 14.17 18.28 7.06
C GLN A 48 13.71 17.44 5.86
N TRP A 49 13.25 16.20 6.07
CA TRP A 49 12.79 15.32 5.01
C TRP A 49 11.27 15.29 4.94
N THR A 50 10.74 15.49 3.75
CA THR A 50 9.31 15.35 3.47
C THR A 50 9.06 14.02 2.79
N VAL A 51 8.17 13.22 3.38
CA VAL A 51 7.70 11.96 2.80
C VAL A 51 6.23 12.10 2.39
N ASN A 52 5.88 11.51 1.25
CA ASN A 52 4.48 11.42 0.83
C ASN A 52 3.85 10.20 1.47
N ARG A 53 2.87 10.41 2.36
CA ARG A 53 2.12 9.32 2.98
C ARG A 53 0.94 8.90 2.10
N LEU A 54 0.49 7.66 2.26
CA LEU A 54 -0.76 7.20 1.65
C LEU A 54 -1.93 8.00 2.23
N MET A 55 -2.85 8.41 1.37
CA MET A 55 -4.05 9.15 1.78
C MET A 55 -5.15 8.19 2.14
N ARG A 56 -5.95 8.54 3.16
CA ARG A 56 -7.17 7.78 3.45
C ARG A 56 -8.27 8.04 2.43
N PHE A 57 -8.38 9.28 1.96
CA PHE A 57 -9.40 9.70 1.00
C PHE A 57 -8.75 10.51 -0.12
N ILE A 58 -9.10 10.23 -1.37
CA ILE A 58 -8.57 10.97 -2.53
C ILE A 58 -8.94 12.46 -2.44
N LYS A 59 -10.10 12.78 -1.84
CA LYS A 59 -10.60 14.15 -1.67
C LYS A 59 -10.04 14.88 -0.44
N ASP A 60 -9.34 14.20 0.47
CA ASP A 60 -8.75 14.78 1.67
C ASP A 60 -7.27 14.41 1.78
N ASN A 61 -6.42 15.30 1.27
CA ASN A 61 -4.97 15.14 1.26
C ASN A 61 -4.29 15.52 2.57
N LYS A 62 -5.04 16.00 3.58
CA LYS A 62 -4.48 16.39 4.87
C LYS A 62 -4.38 15.22 5.83
N LYS A 63 -5.21 14.19 5.61
CA LYS A 63 -5.34 13.03 6.48
C LYS A 63 -4.63 11.80 5.90
N PRO A 64 -3.43 11.46 6.42
CA PRO A 64 -2.77 10.22 6.04
C PRO A 64 -3.59 9.01 6.50
N LEU A 65 -3.44 7.91 5.78
CA LEU A 65 -3.94 6.61 6.19
C LEU A 65 -3.19 6.15 7.44
N SER A 66 -3.93 5.77 8.48
CA SER A 66 -3.36 5.32 9.75
C SER A 66 -3.10 3.81 9.75
N VAL A 67 -2.20 3.34 10.62
CA VAL A 67 -1.89 1.92 10.79
C VAL A 67 -3.13 1.13 11.20
N GLU A 68 -3.96 1.68 12.08
CA GLU A 68 -5.22 1.06 12.53
C GLU A 68 -6.25 0.98 11.40
N SER A 69 -6.19 1.91 10.44
CA SER A 69 -7.04 1.87 9.25
C SER A 69 -6.57 0.77 8.29
N ILE A 70 -5.26 0.64 8.10
CA ILE A 70 -4.65 -0.44 7.32
C ILE A 70 -5.04 -1.79 7.91
N MET A 71 -4.87 -1.96 9.23
CA MET A 71 -5.20 -3.20 9.94
C MET A 71 -6.67 -3.57 9.77
N ARG A 72 -7.59 -2.61 9.94
CA ARG A 72 -9.03 -2.84 9.71
C ARG A 72 -9.35 -3.23 8.28
N TYR A 73 -8.71 -2.62 7.28
CA TYR A 73 -8.93 -3.00 5.89
C TYR A 73 -8.38 -4.40 5.59
N ILE A 74 -7.21 -4.75 6.12
CA ILE A 74 -6.65 -6.10 5.99
C ILE A 74 -7.61 -7.12 6.58
N GLN A 75 -8.13 -6.90 7.80
CA GLN A 75 -9.12 -7.78 8.44
C GLN A 75 -10.41 -7.88 7.63
N SER A 76 -10.98 -6.74 7.21
CA SER A 76 -12.23 -6.73 6.44
C SER A 76 -12.10 -7.46 5.10
N ILE A 77 -11.01 -7.24 4.37
CA ILE A 77 -10.73 -7.94 3.11
C ILE A 77 -10.44 -9.43 3.37
N SER A 78 -9.72 -9.71 4.45
CA SER A 78 -9.42 -11.07 4.91
C SER A 78 -10.65 -11.92 5.18
N ASP A 79 -11.69 -11.32 5.77
CA ASP A 79 -12.96 -11.97 6.06
C ASP A 79 -13.78 -12.23 4.79
N LEU A 80 -13.67 -11.35 3.79
CA LEU A 80 -14.35 -11.50 2.50
C LEU A 80 -13.72 -12.58 1.61
N ILE A 81 -12.43 -12.87 1.81
CA ILE A 81 -11.75 -13.97 1.12
C ILE A 81 -12.17 -15.27 1.82
N ARG A 82 -13.04 -16.07 1.21
CA ARG A 82 -13.40 -17.41 1.73
C ARG A 82 -12.13 -18.23 1.97
N ARG A 83 -11.88 -18.58 3.23
CA ARG A 83 -10.75 -19.40 3.64
C ARG A 83 -11.19 -20.84 3.82
N GLY A 84 -10.31 -21.77 3.49
CA GLY A 84 -10.39 -23.12 4.04
C GLY A 84 -10.07 -23.07 5.54
N PRO A 85 -10.57 -24.03 6.34
CA PRO A 85 -10.45 -24.02 7.80
C PRO A 85 -9.01 -23.84 8.32
N ASP A 86 -7.98 -24.19 7.54
CA ASP A 86 -6.59 -24.26 8.00
C ASP A 86 -5.65 -23.21 7.38
N THR A 87 -6.17 -22.10 6.85
CA THR A 87 -5.31 -21.06 6.22
C THR A 87 -5.00 -19.90 7.18
N PRO A 88 -3.72 -19.67 7.56
CA PRO A 88 -3.35 -18.62 8.50
C PRO A 88 -3.61 -17.21 7.93
N ILE A 89 -3.81 -16.24 8.84
CA ILE A 89 -3.94 -14.82 8.50
C ILE A 89 -2.57 -14.29 8.03
N PRO A 90 -2.49 -13.64 6.84
CA PRO A 90 -1.25 -13.00 6.36
C PRO A 90 -0.82 -11.80 7.20
#